data_AF-A0A1S1LWD3-F1
#
_entry.id   AF-A0A1S1LWD3-F1
#
_cell.length_a   1.000
_cell.length_b   1.000
_cell.length_c   1.000
_cell.angle_alpha   90.00
_cell.angle_beta   90.00
_cell.angle_gamma   90.00
#
_symmetry.space_group_name_H-M   'P 1'
#
loop_
_entity.id
_entity.type
_entity.pdbx_description
1 polymer ?
#
loop_
_entity_poly.entity_id
_entity_poly.type
_entity_poly.pdbx_seq_one_letter_code
_entity_poly.pdbx_strand_id
1 'polypeptide(L)'
;MIAAAIEVAGTMGVGGLTYRSVDAAANVPSGTTSNHFRTRDALLLGVIVEIEKLRRAFWRALVTEINPSTVADLVGIGTAYANGAVGMMSTRVRAYMALLMEGWSHPELREPLQRGRDAQIPRTLQLMRKVDPITPELHAEIFQDYLTGIIYQQLANPSPNFNPRPGIEALLTGLVTPQVTQE
;
A
#
# COMPACT_ATOMS: atom_id res chain seq x y z
N MET A 1 -8.21 -0.43 -19.35
CA MET A 1 -7.16 -1.48 -19.34
C MET A 1 -6.51 -1.66 -17.97
N ILE A 2 -5.71 -0.71 -17.45
CA ILE A 2 -4.99 -0.92 -16.17
C ILE A 2 -5.92 -1.19 -14.97
N ALA A 3 -7.05 -0.48 -14.85
CA ALA A 3 -8.00 -0.76 -13.76
C ALA A 3 -8.54 -2.20 -13.79
N ALA A 4 -8.84 -2.73 -14.98
CA ALA A 4 -9.25 -4.12 -15.16
C ALA A 4 -8.11 -5.10 -14.88
N ALA A 5 -6.87 -4.75 -15.25
CA ALA A 5 -5.70 -5.55 -14.92
C ALA A 5 -5.44 -5.63 -13.40
N ILE A 6 -5.66 -4.53 -12.67
CA ILE A 6 -5.63 -4.51 -11.20
C ILE A 6 -6.73 -5.42 -10.63
N GLU A 7 -7.94 -5.35 -11.19
CA GLU A 7 -9.07 -6.19 -10.76
C GLU A 7 -8.75 -7.68 -10.92
N VAL A 8 -8.28 -8.08 -12.11
CA VAL A 8 -7.86 -9.45 -12.40
C VAL A 8 -6.75 -9.89 -11.45
N ALA A 9 -5.69 -9.09 -11.29
CA ALA A 9 -4.58 -9.43 -10.39
C ALA A 9 -5.04 -9.56 -8.93
N GLY A 10 -5.99 -8.73 -8.49
CA GLY A 10 -6.47 -8.70 -7.10
C GLY A 10 -7.52 -9.77 -6.77
N THR A 11 -8.08 -10.43 -7.78
CA THR A 11 -9.12 -11.47 -7.63
C THR A 11 -8.62 -12.85 -8.06
N MET A 12 -7.77 -12.92 -9.08
CA MET A 12 -7.26 -14.16 -9.67
C MET A 12 -5.74 -14.35 -9.45
N GLY A 13 -5.07 -13.39 -8.81
CA GLY A 13 -3.62 -13.39 -8.66
C GLY A 13 -2.87 -13.08 -9.96
N VAL A 14 -1.54 -13.05 -9.88
CA VAL A 14 -0.67 -12.71 -11.02
C VAL A 14 -0.71 -13.78 -12.13
N GLY A 15 -0.94 -15.05 -11.77
CA GLY A 15 -1.13 -16.13 -12.74
C GLY A 15 -2.40 -16.00 -13.57
N GLY A 16 -3.47 -15.41 -13.01
CA GLY A 16 -4.71 -15.11 -13.73
C GLY A 16 -4.59 -13.92 -14.68
N LEU A 17 -3.55 -13.08 -14.52
CA LEU A 17 -3.37 -11.84 -15.29
C LEU A 17 -2.85 -12.13 -16.71
N THR A 18 -3.79 -12.44 -17.61
CA THR A 18 -3.57 -12.63 -19.05
C THR A 18 -4.23 -11.52 -19.87
N TYR A 19 -3.73 -11.23 -21.07
CA TYR A 19 -4.37 -10.23 -21.94
C TYR A 19 -5.85 -10.51 -22.20
N ARG A 20 -6.21 -11.80 -22.39
CA ARG A 20 -7.60 -12.21 -22.54
C ARG A 20 -8.44 -11.90 -21.30
N SER A 21 -7.93 -12.21 -20.10
CA SER A 21 -8.64 -11.91 -18.86
C SER A 21 -8.81 -10.40 -18.63
N VAL A 22 -7.82 -9.59 -19.04
CA VAL A 22 -7.91 -8.13 -18.94
C VAL A 22 -8.89 -7.57 -19.96
N ASP A 23 -8.90 -8.07 -21.20
CA ASP A 23 -9.88 -7.67 -22.21
C ASP A 23 -11.31 -7.99 -21.75
N ALA A 24 -11.52 -9.20 -21.22
CA ALA A 24 -12.79 -9.62 -20.66
C ALA A 24 -13.23 -8.74 -19.48
N ALA A 25 -12.34 -8.51 -18.50
CA ALA A 25 -12.63 -7.66 -17.34
C ALA A 25 -12.84 -6.17 -17.71
N ALA A 26 -12.22 -5.70 -18.79
CA ALA A 26 -12.41 -4.35 -19.32
C ALA A 26 -13.62 -4.21 -20.25
N ASN A 27 -14.30 -5.33 -20.58
CA ASN A 27 -15.39 -5.38 -21.56
C ASN A 27 -15.01 -4.77 -22.92
N VAL A 28 -13.84 -5.16 -23.45
CA VAL A 28 -13.30 -4.71 -24.74
C VAL A 28 -13.05 -5.89 -25.68
N PRO A 29 -12.92 -5.67 -27.01
CA PRO A 29 -12.59 -6.75 -27.94
C PRO A 29 -11.29 -7.48 -27.57
N SER A 30 -11.25 -8.78 -27.85
CA SER A 30 -10.04 -9.59 -27.68
C SER A 30 -8.87 -9.03 -28.49
N GLY A 31 -7.70 -8.91 -27.87
CA GLY A 31 -6.49 -8.36 -28.46
C GLY A 31 -6.26 -6.88 -28.14
N THR A 32 -7.21 -6.21 -27.47
CA THR A 32 -7.07 -4.80 -27.08
C THR A 32 -5.88 -4.62 -26.13
N THR A 33 -5.74 -5.46 -25.11
CA THR A 33 -4.62 -5.39 -24.15
C THR A 33 -3.28 -5.57 -24.85
N SER A 34 -3.14 -6.52 -25.78
CA SER A 34 -1.90 -6.71 -26.55
C SER A 34 -1.53 -5.51 -27.42
N ASN A 35 -2.53 -4.78 -27.93
CA ASN A 35 -2.27 -3.57 -28.70
C ASN A 35 -1.75 -2.43 -27.82
N HIS A 36 -2.16 -2.37 -26.55
CA HIS A 36 -1.70 -1.37 -25.59
C HIS A 36 -0.39 -1.75 -24.88
N PHE A 37 -0.16 -3.03 -24.61
CA PHE A 37 0.99 -3.54 -23.89
C PHE A 37 1.73 -4.57 -24.74
N ARG A 38 2.91 -4.20 -25.22
CA ARG A 38 3.71 -5.06 -26.10
C ARG A 38 4.28 -6.29 -25.40
N THR A 39 4.47 -6.24 -24.09
CA THR A 39 4.99 -7.34 -23.27
C THR A 39 4.20 -7.50 -21.98
N ARG A 40 4.19 -8.71 -21.42
CA ARG A 40 3.59 -8.97 -20.10
C ARG A 40 4.19 -8.06 -19.04
N ASP A 41 5.50 -7.85 -19.09
CA ASP A 41 6.21 -6.99 -18.13
C ASP A 41 5.75 -5.54 -18.22
N ALA A 42 5.45 -5.03 -19.42
CA ALA A 42 4.89 -3.69 -19.58
C ALA A 42 3.50 -3.56 -18.94
N LEU A 43 2.68 -4.61 -19.02
CA LEU A 43 1.39 -4.66 -18.33
C LEU A 43 1.58 -4.70 -16.81
N LEU A 44 2.45 -5.57 -16.29
CA LEU A 44 2.73 -5.69 -14.85
C LEU A 44 3.28 -4.38 -14.29
N LEU A 45 4.23 -3.76 -14.99
CA LEU A 45 4.78 -2.47 -14.61
C LEU A 45 3.69 -1.38 -14.57
N GLY A 46 2.82 -1.33 -15.58
CA GLY A 46 1.68 -0.41 -15.60
C GLY A 46 0.74 -0.60 -14.41
N VAL A 47 0.49 -1.86 -14.03
CA VAL A 47 -0.31 -2.22 -12.84
C VAL A 47 0.37 -1.74 -11.56
N ILE A 48 1.67 -2.01 -11.38
CA ILE A 48 2.44 -1.56 -10.21
C ILE A 48 2.39 -0.03 -10.08
N VAL A 49 2.66 0.70 -11.16
CA VAL A 49 2.68 2.16 -11.17
C VAL A 49 1.32 2.76 -10.80
N GLU A 50 0.23 2.22 -11.33
CA GLU A 50 -1.11 2.73 -11.04
C GLU A 50 -1.56 2.39 -9.62
N ILE A 51 -1.29 1.18 -9.12
CA ILE A 51 -1.54 0.82 -7.73
C ILE A 51 -0.81 1.77 -6.79
N GLU A 52 0.47 1.99 -7.03
CA GLU A 52 1.30 2.88 -6.23
C GLU A 52 0.73 4.31 -6.26
N LYS A 53 0.38 4.84 -7.43
CA LYS A 53 -0.28 6.14 -7.55
C LYS A 53 -1.56 6.23 -6.72
N LEU A 54 -2.41 5.21 -6.75
CA LEU A 54 -3.67 5.17 -5.99
C LEU A 54 -3.43 5.09 -4.48
N ARG A 55 -2.49 4.24 -4.02
CA ARG A 55 -2.09 4.16 -2.61
C ARG A 55 -1.53 5.48 -2.10
N ARG A 56 -0.68 6.14 -2.89
CA ARG A 56 -0.15 7.48 -2.58
C ARG A 56 -1.24 8.53 -2.50
N ALA A 57 -2.21 8.51 -3.41
CA ALA A 57 -3.33 9.44 -3.40
C ALA A 57 -4.20 9.26 -2.14
N PHE A 58 -4.49 8.02 -1.75
CA PHE A 58 -5.25 7.71 -0.55
C PHE A 58 -4.52 8.15 0.73
N TRP A 59 -3.23 7.78 0.87
CA TRP A 59 -2.41 8.24 1.99
C TRP A 59 -2.38 9.76 2.12
N ARG A 60 -2.15 10.46 1.00
CA ARG A 60 -2.14 11.93 0.98
C ARG A 60 -3.48 12.53 1.36
N ALA A 61 -4.59 11.95 0.94
CA ALA A 61 -5.92 12.42 1.34
C ALA A 61 -6.10 12.36 2.87
N LEU A 62 -5.75 11.22 3.49
CA LEU A 62 -5.80 11.06 4.95
C LEU A 62 -4.91 12.07 5.67
N VAL A 63 -3.68 12.26 5.18
CA VAL A 63 -2.73 13.23 5.76
C VAL A 63 -3.24 14.67 5.65
N THR A 64 -3.84 15.04 4.52
CA THR A 64 -4.40 16.38 4.32
C THR A 64 -5.63 16.61 5.20
N GLU A 65 -6.51 15.62 5.31
CA GLU A 65 -7.74 15.70 6.10
C GLU A 65 -7.44 15.81 7.59
N ILE A 66 -6.52 14.99 8.10
CA ILE A 66 -6.20 14.93 9.53
C ILE A 66 -5.21 16.03 9.93
N ASN A 67 -4.25 16.38 9.06
CA ASN A 67 -3.18 17.35 9.32
C ASN A 67 -2.47 17.14 10.68
N PRO A 68 -1.68 16.07 10.82
CA PRO A 68 -1.27 15.58 12.13
C PRO A 68 -0.28 16.52 12.84
N SER A 69 -0.54 16.73 14.12
CA SER A 69 0.35 17.43 15.06
C SER A 69 0.58 16.63 16.36
N THR A 70 -0.17 15.55 16.56
CA THR A 70 -0.09 14.70 17.75
C THR A 70 0.10 13.23 17.39
N VAL A 71 0.52 12.41 18.36
CA VAL A 71 0.59 10.95 18.22
C VAL A 71 -0.80 10.38 17.91
N ALA A 72 -1.85 10.91 18.52
CA ALA A 72 -3.24 10.49 18.27
C ALA A 72 -3.66 10.69 16.80
N ASP A 73 -3.17 11.74 16.15
CA ASP A 73 -3.41 11.97 14.71
C ASP A 73 -2.71 10.93 13.83
N LEU A 74 -1.46 10.58 14.17
CA LEU A 74 -0.72 9.51 13.48
C LEU A 74 -1.44 8.16 13.63
N VAL A 75 -1.97 7.88 14.83
CA VAL A 75 -2.80 6.70 15.09
C VAL A 75 -4.06 6.73 14.23
N GLY A 76 -4.72 7.89 14.12
CA GLY A 76 -5.87 8.10 13.26
C GLY A 76 -5.58 7.79 11.79
N ILE A 77 -4.48 8.34 11.25
CA ILE A 77 -4.05 8.12 9.86
C ILE A 77 -3.73 6.65 9.62
N GLY A 78 -2.94 6.02 10.49
CA GLY A 78 -2.59 4.60 10.36
C GLY A 78 -3.83 3.70 10.40
N THR A 79 -4.76 3.98 11.32
CA THR A 79 -6.01 3.23 11.48
C THR A 79 -6.90 3.36 10.24
N ALA A 80 -7.10 4.59 9.76
CA ALA A 80 -7.89 4.87 8.57
C ALA A 80 -7.26 4.22 7.33
N TYR A 81 -5.94 4.26 7.22
CA TYR A 81 -5.22 3.61 6.12
C TYR A 81 -5.41 2.09 6.13
N ALA A 82 -5.21 1.44 7.28
CA ALA A 82 -5.38 0.00 7.43
C ALA A 82 -6.83 -0.44 7.11
N ASN A 83 -7.84 0.27 7.63
CA ASN A 83 -9.24 -0.02 7.34
C ASN A 83 -9.58 0.18 5.85
N GLY A 84 -9.09 1.26 5.23
CA GLY A 84 -9.27 1.49 3.79
C GLY A 84 -8.60 0.41 2.95
N ALA A 85 -7.41 -0.02 3.33
CA ALA A 85 -6.62 -1.05 2.67
C ALA A 85 -7.32 -2.42 2.67
N VAL A 86 -7.94 -2.83 3.79
CA VAL A 86 -8.66 -4.10 3.89
C VAL A 86 -10.11 -4.01 3.43
N GLY A 87 -10.66 -2.80 3.30
CA GLY A 87 -12.00 -2.52 2.81
C GLY A 87 -12.00 -2.09 1.33
N MET A 88 -12.29 -0.80 1.09
CA MET A 88 -12.53 -0.25 -0.25
C MET A 88 -11.35 -0.37 -1.23
N MET A 89 -10.13 -0.57 -0.75
CA MET A 89 -8.93 -0.77 -1.59
C MET A 89 -8.48 -2.22 -1.67
N SER A 90 -9.19 -3.17 -1.05
CA SER A 90 -8.73 -4.54 -0.84
C SER A 90 -8.29 -5.25 -2.11
N THR A 91 -9.00 -5.09 -3.23
CA THR A 91 -8.59 -5.67 -4.51
C THR A 91 -7.24 -5.11 -4.99
N ARG A 92 -7.03 -3.81 -4.87
CA ARG A 92 -5.77 -3.16 -5.26
C ARG A 92 -4.62 -3.60 -4.38
N VAL A 93 -4.88 -3.75 -3.08
CA VAL A 93 -3.86 -4.20 -2.11
C VAL A 93 -3.52 -5.67 -2.35
N ARG A 94 -4.51 -6.55 -2.57
CA ARG A 94 -4.25 -7.95 -2.95
C ARG A 94 -3.43 -8.05 -4.23
N ALA A 95 -3.75 -7.26 -5.25
CA ALA A 95 -2.97 -7.21 -6.49
C ALA A 95 -1.51 -6.83 -6.21
N TYR A 96 -1.29 -5.80 -5.38
CA TYR A 96 0.06 -5.38 -4.97
C TYR A 96 0.83 -6.48 -4.24
N MET A 97 0.20 -7.13 -3.26
CA MET A 97 0.82 -8.21 -2.49
C MET A 97 1.19 -9.40 -3.37
N ALA A 98 0.33 -9.75 -4.33
CA ALA A 98 0.63 -10.80 -5.31
C ALA A 98 1.82 -10.42 -6.20
N LEU A 99 1.94 -9.16 -6.62
CA LEU A 99 3.07 -8.66 -7.40
C LEU A 99 4.38 -8.62 -6.60
N LEU A 100 4.33 -8.29 -5.31
CA LEU A 100 5.49 -8.36 -4.41
C LEU A 100 6.08 -9.77 -4.38
N MET A 101 5.22 -10.79 -4.25
CA MET A 101 5.64 -12.19 -4.27
C MET A 101 6.19 -12.62 -5.64
N GLU A 102 5.55 -12.19 -6.73
CA GLU A 102 6.02 -12.45 -8.09
C GLU A 102 7.44 -11.88 -8.32
N GLY A 103 7.76 -10.72 -7.73
CA GLY A 103 9.10 -10.11 -7.83
C GLY A 103 10.24 -11.01 -7.31
N TRP A 104 9.95 -12.04 -6.52
CA TRP A 104 10.95 -13.02 -6.12
C TRP A 104 11.44 -13.86 -7.31
N SER A 105 10.54 -14.32 -8.18
CA SER A 105 10.87 -15.10 -9.39
C SER A 105 11.09 -14.25 -10.65
N HIS A 106 10.73 -12.96 -10.61
CA HIS A 106 10.79 -12.01 -11.74
C HIS A 106 11.67 -10.78 -11.42
N PRO A 107 13.00 -10.85 -11.63
CA PRO A 107 13.94 -9.77 -11.30
C PRO A 107 13.58 -8.40 -11.91
N GLU A 108 12.98 -8.39 -13.10
CA GLU A 108 12.51 -7.21 -13.80
C GLU A 108 11.44 -6.41 -13.04
N LEU A 109 10.71 -7.04 -12.12
CA LEU A 109 9.69 -6.40 -11.29
C LEU A 109 10.26 -5.82 -9.99
N ARG A 110 11.47 -6.25 -9.57
CA ARG A 110 12.04 -5.88 -8.26
C ARG A 110 12.29 -4.39 -8.13
N GLU A 111 12.94 -3.78 -9.12
CA GLU A 111 13.29 -2.36 -9.08
C GLU A 111 12.04 -1.46 -9.03
N PRO A 112 10.99 -1.67 -9.85
CA PRO A 112 9.74 -0.92 -9.73
C PRO A 112 9.05 -1.07 -8.37
N LEU A 113 9.00 -2.29 -7.82
CA LEU A 113 8.39 -2.56 -6.52
C LEU A 113 9.19 -1.91 -5.38
N GLN A 114 10.51 -1.99 -5.44
CA GLN A 114 11.42 -1.40 -4.47
C GLN A 114 11.34 0.13 -4.45
N ARG A 115 11.29 0.78 -5.62
CA ARG A 115 11.05 2.24 -5.70
C ARG A 115 9.77 2.68 -4.99
N GLY A 116 8.72 1.85 -5.02
CA GLY A 116 7.49 2.09 -4.26
C GLY A 116 7.73 2.13 -2.75
N ARG A 117 8.46 1.13 -2.22
CA ARG A 117 8.86 1.06 -0.80
C ARG A 117 9.76 2.24 -0.42
N ASP A 118 10.82 2.48 -1.18
CA ASP A 118 11.81 3.53 -0.91
C ASP A 118 11.18 4.92 -0.92
N ALA A 119 10.14 5.15 -1.72
CA ALA A 119 9.41 6.39 -1.69
C ALA A 119 8.50 6.54 -0.45
N GLN A 120 8.06 5.46 0.20
CA GLN A 120 7.11 5.51 1.33
C GLN A 120 7.77 5.87 2.66
N ILE A 121 9.00 5.40 2.90
CA ILE A 121 9.71 5.64 4.16
C ILE A 121 9.93 7.15 4.42
N PRO A 122 10.50 7.94 3.49
CA PRO A 122 10.74 9.36 3.74
C PRO A 122 9.45 10.17 3.98
N ARG A 123 8.36 9.79 3.32
CA ARG A 123 7.05 10.44 3.49
C ARG A 123 6.44 10.15 4.86
N THR A 124 6.61 8.92 5.35
CA THR A 124 6.17 8.53 6.69
C THR A 124 7.02 9.21 7.75
N LEU A 125 8.34 9.22 7.56
CA LEU A 125 9.27 9.91 8.44
C LEU A 125 8.96 11.41 8.55
N GLN A 126 8.71 12.07 7.42
CA GLN A 126 8.32 13.47 7.40
C GLN A 126 7.05 13.73 8.23
N LEU A 127 6.09 12.80 8.19
CA LEU A 127 4.86 12.90 8.96
C LEU A 127 5.12 12.75 10.46
N MET A 128 5.88 11.74 10.86
CA MET A 128 6.26 11.51 12.25
C MET A 128 7.05 12.69 12.82
N ARG A 129 7.93 13.30 12.01
CA ARG A 129 8.71 14.48 12.40
C ARG A 129 7.91 15.77 12.59
N LYS A 130 6.65 15.81 12.13
CA LYS A 130 5.74 16.91 12.51
C LYS A 130 5.29 16.82 13.97
N VAL A 131 5.31 15.61 14.55
CA VAL A 131 4.92 15.33 15.93
C VAL A 131 6.15 15.30 16.83
N ASP A 132 7.21 14.61 16.40
CA ASP A 132 8.49 14.54 17.09
C ASP A 132 9.66 14.76 16.10
N PRO A 133 10.25 15.98 16.07
CA PRO A 133 11.29 16.34 15.11
C PRO A 133 12.53 15.44 15.12
N ILE A 134 12.83 14.77 16.24
CA ILE A 134 14.01 13.90 16.37
C ILE A 134 13.73 12.43 16.01
N THR A 135 12.53 12.12 15.51
CA THR A 135 12.17 10.76 15.08
C THR A 135 13.24 10.19 14.11
N PRO A 136 13.85 9.04 14.43
CA PRO A 136 14.79 8.35 13.55
C PRO A 136 14.08 7.66 12.38
N GLU A 137 14.79 7.47 11.27
CA GLU A 137 14.24 6.81 10.07
C GLU A 137 13.72 5.39 10.35
N LEU A 138 14.43 4.64 11.21
CA LEU A 138 14.04 3.31 11.65
C LEU A 138 12.59 3.23 12.17
N HIS A 139 12.07 4.28 12.82
CA HIS A 139 10.69 4.27 13.32
C HIS A 139 9.67 4.31 12.19
N ALA A 140 9.97 5.03 11.10
CA ALA A 140 9.13 5.02 9.92
C ALA A 140 9.16 3.66 9.20
N GLU A 141 10.32 3.00 9.17
CA GLU A 141 10.46 1.64 8.64
C GLU A 141 9.64 0.63 9.44
N ILE A 142 9.82 0.60 10.77
CA ILE A 142 9.07 -0.28 11.67
C ILE A 142 7.55 -0.09 11.50
N PHE A 143 7.09 1.16 11.45
CA PHE A 143 5.68 1.46 11.28
C PHE A 143 5.12 0.98 9.92
N GLN A 144 5.86 1.16 8.84
CA GLN A 144 5.46 0.71 7.51
C GLN A 144 5.44 -0.82 7.39
N ASP A 145 6.43 -1.50 7.96
CA ASP A 145 6.49 -2.95 7.99
C ASP A 145 5.35 -3.53 8.85
N TYR A 146 5.05 -2.91 9.99
CA TYR A 146 3.91 -3.28 10.84
C TYR A 146 2.56 -3.11 10.11
N LEU A 147 2.31 -1.94 9.49
CA LEU A 147 1.09 -1.70 8.71
C LEU A 147 0.93 -2.73 7.59
N THR A 148 2.02 -3.01 6.87
CA THR A 148 2.04 -4.02 5.79
C THR A 148 1.65 -5.39 6.34
N GLY A 149 2.23 -5.79 7.48
CA GLY A 149 1.96 -7.06 8.14
C GLY A 149 0.49 -7.23 8.56
N ILE A 150 -0.10 -6.26 9.26
CA ILE A 150 -1.49 -6.36 9.72
C ILE A 150 -2.49 -6.35 8.55
N ILE A 151 -2.22 -5.58 7.50
CA ILE A 151 -3.06 -5.53 6.30
C ILE A 151 -3.00 -6.86 5.56
N TYR A 152 -1.79 -7.40 5.36
CA TYR A 152 -1.59 -8.71 4.76
C TYR A 152 -2.33 -9.80 5.53
N GLN A 153 -2.15 -9.84 6.86
CA GLN A 153 -2.77 -10.84 7.72
C GLN A 153 -4.31 -10.79 7.61
N GLN A 154 -4.90 -9.60 7.64
CA GLN A 154 -6.35 -9.44 7.54
C GLN A 154 -6.89 -9.79 6.14
N LEU A 155 -6.13 -9.53 5.07
CA LEU A 155 -6.53 -9.93 3.72
C LEU A 155 -6.40 -11.44 3.49
N ALA A 156 -5.41 -12.08 4.10
CA ALA A 156 -5.17 -13.52 3.98
C ALA A 156 -6.10 -14.33 4.89
N ASN A 157 -6.33 -13.87 6.12
CA ASN A 157 -7.14 -14.53 7.13
C ASN A 157 -8.10 -13.51 7.78
N PRO A 158 -9.24 -13.20 7.13
CA PRO A 158 -10.13 -12.15 7.60
C PRO A 158 -10.72 -12.45 8.98
N SER A 159 -10.51 -11.53 9.93
CA SER A 159 -11.24 -11.51 11.19
C SER A 159 -12.48 -10.63 11.08
N PRO A 160 -13.66 -11.06 11.56
CA PRO A 160 -14.87 -10.24 11.56
C PRO A 160 -14.79 -9.04 12.51
N ASN A 161 -13.90 -9.10 13.52
CA ASN A 161 -13.71 -8.06 14.52
C ASN A 161 -12.38 -7.32 14.31
N PHE A 162 -11.95 -7.14 13.06
CA PHE A 162 -10.71 -6.46 12.75
C PHE A 162 -10.73 -5.02 13.27
N ASN A 163 -9.84 -4.74 14.23
CA ASN A 163 -9.63 -3.41 14.78
C ASN A 163 -8.12 -3.14 14.86
N PRO A 164 -7.54 -2.40 13.90
CA PRO A 164 -6.10 -2.18 13.87
C PRO A 164 -5.64 -1.11 14.88
N ARG A 165 -6.58 -0.31 15.43
CA ARG A 165 -6.25 0.89 16.21
C ARG A 165 -5.40 0.59 17.46
N PRO A 166 -5.75 -0.36 18.35
CA PRO A 166 -5.00 -0.54 19.61
C PRO A 166 -3.53 -0.92 19.37
N GLY A 167 -3.26 -1.75 18.37
CA GLY A 167 -1.89 -2.13 18.03
C GLY A 167 -1.10 -1.00 17.37
N ILE A 168 -1.75 -0.20 16.51
CA ILE A 168 -1.14 1.02 15.93
C ILE A 168 -0.82 2.04 17.03
N GLU A 169 -1.72 2.22 17.99
CA GLU A 169 -1.54 3.12 19.13
C GLU A 169 -0.41 2.68 20.04
N ALA A 170 -0.35 1.40 20.40
CA ALA A 170 0.76 0.84 21.18
C ALA A 170 2.10 1.04 20.46
N LEU A 171 2.16 0.77 19.16
CA LEU A 171 3.37 0.95 18.36
C LEU A 171 3.81 2.41 18.30
N LEU A 172 2.92 3.31 17.90
CA LEU A 172 3.27 4.72 17.72
C LEU A 172 3.61 5.42 19.04
N THR A 173 2.98 5.02 20.15
CA THR A 173 3.34 5.53 21.48
C THR A 173 4.75 5.08 21.89
N GLY A 174 5.15 3.86 21.52
CA GLY A 174 6.51 3.36 21.78
C GLY A 174 7.57 3.96 20.85
N LEU A 175 7.20 4.32 19.62
CA LEU A 175 8.12 4.90 18.62
C LEU A 175 8.24 6.42 18.72
N VAL A 176 7.19 7.12 19.15
CA VAL A 176 7.15 8.58 19.17
C VAL A 176 7.03 9.01 20.63
N THR A 177 8.15 9.38 21.24
CA THR A 177 8.16 9.89 22.62
C THR A 177 8.10 11.41 22.56
N PRO A 178 7.00 12.09 22.95
CA PRO A 178 7.03 13.52 23.10
C PRO A 178 8.08 13.88 24.16
N GLN A 179 9.00 14.81 23.87
CA GLN A 179 9.85 15.36 24.92
C GLN A 179 8.94 15.96 26.00
N VAL A 180 8.97 15.37 27.20
CA VAL A 180 8.56 16.10 28.40
C VAL A 180 9.55 17.24 28.50
N THR A 181 9.11 18.47 28.20
CA THR A 181 9.88 19.67 28.50
C THR A 181 10.11 19.65 30.01
N GLN A 182 11.33 19.29 30.43
CA GLN A 182 11.78 19.51 31.79
C GLN A 182 12.00 21.02 31.92
N GLU A 183 11.05 21.71 32.55
CA GLU A 183 11.29 23.01 33.18
C GLU A 183 12.09 22.84 34.47
#